data_AF-A0A1G0MVM8-F1
#
_entry.id   AF-A0A1G0MVM8-F1
#
_cell.length_a   1.000
_cell.length_b   1.000
_cell.length_c   1.000
_cell.angle_alpha   90.00
_cell.angle_beta   90.00
_cell.angle_gamma   90.00
#
_symmetry.space_group_name_H-M   'P 1'
#
loop_
_entity.id
_entity.type
_entity.pdbx_description
1 polymer ?
#
loop_
_entity_poly.entity_id
_entity_poly.type
_entity_poly.pdbx_seq_one_letter_code
_entity_poly.pdbx_strand_id
1 'polypeptide(L)' 'MGRMRENPRYNVISMRVSDEERDHLENLMKTTHKSVSDIMREAMEYFSAHYEQNGLNSKAA' A
#
# COMPACT_ATOMS: atom_id res chain seq x y z
N MET A 1 -5.93 -6.31 28.43
CA MET A 1 -5.13 -7.40 27.84
C MET A 1 -5.20 -7.28 26.33
N GLY A 2 -4.13 -6.86 25.67
CA GLY A 2 -4.13 -6.67 24.21
C GLY A 2 -4.19 -8.01 23.49
N ARG A 3 -5.14 -8.17 22.57
CA ARG A 3 -5.24 -9.38 21.72
C ARG A 3 -3.92 -9.59 20.99
N MET A 4 -3.28 -10.72 21.26
CA MET A 4 -2.08 -11.16 20.54
C MET A 4 -2.49 -11.36 19.07
N ARG A 5 -2.00 -10.51 18.17
CA ARG A 5 -2.27 -10.65 16.73
C ARG A 5 -1.53 -11.89 16.26
N GLU A 6 -2.21 -12.82 15.59
CA GLU A 6 -1.65 -14.10 15.15
C GLU A 6 -0.50 -13.96 14.14
N ASN A 7 -0.40 -12.82 13.45
CA ASN A 7 0.69 -12.54 12.52
C ASN A 7 1.17 -11.08 12.65
N PRO A 8 1.98 -10.77 13.68
CA PRO A 8 2.47 -9.43 13.90
C PRO A 8 3.44 -9.01 12.79
N ARG A 9 3.21 -7.83 12.21
CA ARG A 9 4.03 -7.25 11.15
C ARG A 9 5.08 -6.34 11.80
N TYR A 10 6.33 -6.76 11.82
CA TYR A 10 7.44 -6.04 12.47
C TYR A 10 8.33 -5.25 11.51
N ASN A 11 8.29 -5.59 10.22
CA ASN A 11 9.13 -4.92 9.23
C ASN A 11 8.58 -3.52 8.96
N VAL A 12 9.47 -2.53 8.99
CA VAL A 12 9.17 -1.12 8.71
C VAL A 12 9.81 -0.74 7.39
N ILE A 13 9.05 -0.04 6.56
CA ILE A 13 9.54 0.53 5.30
C ILE A 13 9.63 2.05 5.49
N SER A 14 10.79 2.61 5.16
CA SER A 14 10.97 4.06 5.05
C SER A 14 10.84 4.45 3.57
N MET A 15 9.95 5.39 3.27
CA MET A 15 9.68 5.87 1.92
C MET A 15 9.97 7.36 1.86
N ARG A 16 10.58 7.80 0.75
CA ARG A 16 10.74 9.22 0.42
C ARG A 16 9.58 9.63 -0.48
N VAL A 17 8.96 10.75 -0.15
CA VAL A 17 7.85 11.35 -0.88
C VAL A 17 8.05 12.85 -0.93
N SER A 18 7.47 13.49 -1.93
CA SER A 18 7.32 14.94 -1.99
C SER A 18 6.25 15.43 -1.00
N ASP A 19 6.20 16.74 -0.78
CA ASP A 19 5.18 17.36 0.07
C ASP A 19 3.77 17.15 -0.51
N GLU A 20 3.61 17.25 -1.83
CA GLU A 20 2.33 17.02 -2.52
C GLU A 20 1.82 15.58 -2.33
N GLU A 21 2.69 14.59 -2.49
CA GLU A 21 2.36 13.17 -2.29
C GLU A 21 1.98 12.88 -0.84
N ARG A 22 2.68 13.51 0.11
CA ARG A 22 2.36 13.41 1.53
C ARG A 22 0.97 13.98 1.83
N ASP A 23 0.66 15.17 1.33
CA ASP A 23 -0.64 15.82 1.53
C ASP A 23 -1.77 14.97 0.95
N HIS A 24 -1.55 14.39 -0.24
CA HIS A 24 -2.50 13.48 -0.84
C HIS A 24 -2.76 12.25 0.04
N LEU A 25 -1.71 11.66 0.60
CA LEU A 25 -1.78 10.52 1.50
C LEU A 25 -2.51 10.86 2.81
N GLU A 26 -2.25 12.03 3.39
CA GLU A 26 -2.97 12.51 4.58
C GLU A 26 -4.47 12.71 4.30
N ASN A 27 -4.83 13.23 3.13
CA ASN A 27 -6.24 13.37 2.72
C ASN A 27 -6.93 12.03 2.51
N LEU A 28 -6.23 11.05 1.94
CA LEU A 28 -6.73 9.68 1.81
C LEU A 28 -6.99 9.04 3.17
N MET A 29 -6.10 9.22 4.14
CA MET A 29 -6.31 8.72 5.51
C MET A 29 -7.59 9.31 6.13
N LYS A 30 -7.79 10.62 5.99
CA LYS A 30 -8.98 11.31 6.53
C LYS A 30 -10.28 10.80 5.89
N THR A 31 -10.26 10.57 4.58
CA THR A 31 -11.45 10.22 3.79
C THR A 31 -11.82 8.75 3.95
N THR A 32 -10.82 7.86 4.02
CA THR A 32 -11.03 6.41 4.11
C THR A 32 -11.05 5.89 5.54
N HIS A 33 -10.62 6.70 6.51
CA HIS A 33 -10.35 6.32 7.89
C HIS A 33 -9.34 5.16 8.05
N LYS A 34 -8.46 4.99 7.06
CA LYS A 34 -7.43 3.95 7.04
C LYS A 34 -6.07 4.51 7.46
N SER A 35 -5.23 3.66 8.06
CA SER A 35 -3.84 4.04 8.33
C SER A 35 -3.02 4.06 7.04
N VAL A 36 -1.89 4.77 7.04
CA VAL A 36 -0.91 4.73 5.94
C VAL A 36 -0.53 3.28 5.59
N SER A 37 -0.33 2.45 6.60
CA SER A 37 0.04 1.06 6.37
C SER A 37 -1.08 0.23 5.73
N ASP A 38 -2.35 0.54 6.02
CA ASP A 38 -3.50 -0.10 5.35
C ASP A 38 -3.56 0.32 3.88
N ILE A 39 -3.48 1.62 3.63
CA ILE A 39 -3.50 2.20 2.28
C ILE A 39 -2.36 1.63 1.42
N MET A 40 -1.14 1.59 1.96
CA MET A 40 0.02 1.06 1.23
C MET A 40 -0.08 -0.44 0.96
N ARG A 41 -0.75 -1.21 1.82
CA ARG A 41 -1.01 -2.64 1.53
C ARG A 41 -1.95 -2.81 0.35
N GLU A 42 -3.04 -2.05 0.33
CA GLU A 42 -3.98 -2.03 -0.79
C GLU A 42 -3.27 -1.58 -2.08
N ALA A 43 -2.40 -0.57 -2.00
CA ALA A 43 -1.61 -0.12 -3.13
C ALA A 43 -0.65 -1.21 -3.65
N MET A 44 0.00 -1.97 -2.76
CA MET A 44 0.86 -3.10 -3.16
C MET A 44 0.07 -4.23 -3.82
N GLU A 45 -1.09 -4.60 -3.26
CA GLU A 45 -1.98 -5.62 -3.83
C GLU A 45 -2.51 -5.19 -5.20
N TYR A 46 -2.96 -3.93 -5.32
CA TYR A 46 -3.40 -3.35 -6.58
C TYR A 46 -2.27 -3.34 -7.62
N PHE A 47 -1.10 -2.82 -7.24
CA PHE A 47 0.03 -2.73 -8.15
C PHE A 47 0.50 -4.12 -8.63
N SER A 48 0.61 -5.10 -7.73
CA SER A 48 1.01 -6.47 -8.09
C SER A 48 0.01 -7.14 -9.04
N ALA A 49 -1.29 -7.03 -8.75
CA ALA A 49 -2.34 -7.58 -9.61
C ALA A 49 -2.31 -6.97 -11.02
N HIS A 50 -2.09 -5.66 -11.13
CA HIS A 50 -2.02 -4.97 -12.43
C HIS A 50 -0.68 -5.19 -13.14
N TYR A 51 0.41 -5.35 -12.41
CA TYR A 51 1.74 -5.60 -12.98
C TYR A 51 1.80 -6.98 -13.64
N GLU A 52 1.24 -8.02 -13.03
CA GLU A 52 1.20 -9.36 -13.61
C GLU A 52 0.39 -9.43 -14.91
N GLN A 53 -0.73 -8.71 -14.99
CA GLN A 53 -1.53 -8.64 -16.22
C GLN A 53 -0.76 -8.00 -17.38
N ASN A 54 0.05 -6.97 -17.11
CA ASN A 54 0.86 -6.32 -18.14
C ASN A 54 2.07 -7.18 -18.57
N GLY A 55 2.68 -7.93 -17.65
CA GLY A 55 3.77 -8.86 -17.95
C GLY A 55 3.35 -10.06 -18.80
N LEU A 56 2.10 -10.53 -18.65
CA LEU A 56 1.49 -11.56 -19.50
C LEU A 56 1.20 -11.03 -20.92
N ASN A 57 0.64 -9.82 -21.04
CA ASN A 57 0.38 -9.19 -22.35
C ASN A 57 1.65 -8.88 -23.13
N SER A 58 2.77 -8.63 -22.45
CA SER A 58 4.07 -8.36 -23.08
C SER A 58 4.78 -9.63 -23.60
N LYS A 59 4.35 -10.82 -23.18
CA LYS A 59 4.90 -12.12 -23.64
C LYS A 59 4.06 -12.78 -24.73
N ALA A 60 2.90 -12.22 -25.05
CA ALA A 60 1.96 -12.76 -26.04
C ALA A 60 1.93 -11.94 -27.36
N ALA A 61 2.84 -10.98 -27.54
CA ALA A 61 2.99 -10.15 -28.74
C ALA A 61 4.31 -10.44 -29.46
#